data_AF-S2XJ62-F1
#
_entry.id   AF-S2XJ62-F1
#
_cell.length_a   1.000
_cell.length_b   1.000
_cell.length_c   1.000
_cell.angle_alpha   90.00
_cell.angle_beta   90.00
_cell.angle_gamma   90.00
#
_symmetry.space_group_name_H-M   'P 1'
#
loop_
_entity.id
_entity.type
_entity.pdbx_description
1 polymer ?
#
loop_
_entity_poly.entity_id
_entity_poly.type
_entity_poly.pdbx_seq_one_letter_code
_entity_poly.pdbx_strand_id
1 'polypeptide(L)'
;MDVNKYKKLMVDFLEEKMSADEFQTQYFKVFKGSDDIMGKPLFEILNGVFESADCYWHECLPGQETPFEISEQQLRKEINEALIKLNNLLNSR
;
A
#
# COMPACT_ATOMS: atom_id res chain seq x y z
N MET A 1 6.81 12.24 10.88
CA MET A 1 6.09 11.55 9.79
C MET A 1 6.85 11.62 8.49
N ASP A 2 7.48 10.51 8.11
CA ASP A 2 8.19 10.41 6.84
C ASP A 2 7.33 9.71 5.79
N VAL A 3 6.43 10.48 5.17
CA VAL A 3 5.58 10.02 4.05
C VAL A 3 6.41 9.44 2.91
N ASN A 4 7.67 9.86 2.76
CA ASN A 4 8.54 9.36 1.70
C ASN A 4 8.87 7.88 1.89
N LYS A 5 8.86 7.34 3.11
CA LYS A 5 9.06 5.89 3.35
C LYS A 5 7.93 5.08 2.72
N TYR A 6 6.68 5.48 2.96
CA TYR A 6 5.51 4.84 2.37
C TYR A 6 5.51 4.98 0.84
N LYS A 7 5.73 6.21 0.34
CA LYS A 7 5.78 6.47 -1.10
C LYS A 7 6.87 5.64 -1.78
N LYS A 8 8.05 5.51 -1.16
CA LYS A 8 9.13 4.68 -1.68
C LYS A 8 8.73 3.22 -1.78
N LEU A 9 8.16 2.63 -0.73
CA LEU A 9 7.70 1.25 -0.75
C LEU A 9 6.66 1.02 -1.87
N MET A 10 5.71 1.94 -2.03
CA MET A 10 4.68 1.84 -3.08
C MET A 10 5.30 1.93 -4.48
N VAL A 11 6.24 2.85 -4.72
CA VAL A 11 6.93 2.98 -6.00
C VAL A 11 7.81 1.76 -6.29
N ASP A 12 8.64 1.33 -5.34
CA ASP A 12 9.53 0.19 -5.53
C ASP A 12 8.73 -1.10 -5.78
N PHE A 13 7.56 -1.27 -5.13
CA PHE A 13 6.64 -2.36 -5.45
C PHE A 13 6.11 -2.26 -6.88
N LEU A 14 5.54 -1.12 -7.28
CA LEU A 14 4.97 -0.92 -8.62
C LEU A 14 6.00 -1.04 -9.75
N GLU A 15 7.26 -0.69 -9.49
CA GLU A 15 8.39 -0.84 -10.42
C GLU A 15 9.01 -2.24 -10.40
N GLU A 16 8.35 -3.21 -9.76
CA GLU A 16 8.76 -4.62 -9.70
C GLU A 16 10.15 -4.83 -9.05
N LYS A 17 10.59 -3.90 -8.22
CA LYS A 17 11.84 -4.02 -7.45
C LYS A 17 11.69 -4.87 -6.18
N MET A 18 10.47 -5.20 -5.82
CA MET A 18 10.13 -6.12 -4.74
C MET A 18 8.86 -6.91 -5.08
N SER A 19 8.79 -8.12 -4.54
CA SER A 19 7.60 -8.98 -4.59
C SER A 19 6.47 -8.46 -3.69
N ALA A 20 5.26 -9.00 -3.87
CA ALA A 20 4.12 -8.66 -3.03
C ALA A 20 4.31 -9.10 -1.56
N ASP A 21 4.92 -10.27 -1.31
CA ASP A 21 5.26 -10.72 0.04
C ASP A 21 6.26 -9.78 0.74
N GLU A 22 7.30 -9.34 0.01
CA GLU A 22 8.27 -8.37 0.52
C GLU A 22 7.61 -7.02 0.81
N PHE A 23 6.76 -6.54 -0.11
CA PHE A 23 6.01 -5.31 0.07
C PHE A 23 5.11 -5.38 1.31
N GLN A 24 4.28 -6.43 1.44
CA GLN A 24 3.39 -6.64 2.58
C GLN A 24 4.18 -6.60 3.90
N THR A 25 5.26 -7.38 3.98
CA THR A 25 6.13 -7.46 5.16
C THR A 25 6.72 -6.10 5.52
N GLN A 26 7.29 -5.39 4.55
CA GLN A 26 7.94 -4.10 4.80
C GLN A 26 6.94 -3.00 5.13
N TYR A 27 5.80 -2.97 4.44
CA TYR A 27 4.74 -1.99 4.68
C TYR A 27 4.17 -2.13 6.08
N PHE A 28 3.85 -3.36 6.52
CA PHE A 28 3.38 -3.62 7.88
C PHE A 28 4.37 -3.19 8.95
N LYS A 29 5.67 -3.45 8.72
CA LYS A 29 6.71 -3.01 9.65
C LYS A 29 6.75 -1.50 9.79
N VAL A 30 6.66 -0.76 8.68
CA VAL A 30 6.66 0.71 8.71
C VAL A 30 5.39 1.26 9.34
N PHE A 31 4.23 0.73 8.96
CA PHE A 31 2.93 1.20 9.44
C PHE A 31 2.72 0.95 10.94
N LYS A 32 3.03 -0.26 11.42
CA LYS A 32 2.89 -0.63 12.84
C LYS A 32 3.96 -0.01 13.75
N GLY A 33 5.14 0.29 13.21
CA GLY A 33 6.25 0.88 13.96
C GLY A 33 6.26 2.42 13.97
N SER A 34 5.24 3.05 13.39
CA SER A 34 5.14 4.51 13.28
C SER A 34 4.36 5.10 14.46
N ASP A 35 5.04 5.81 15.37
CA ASP A 35 4.43 6.60 16.45
C ASP A 35 3.97 8.00 15.99
N ASP A 36 4.01 8.27 14.67
CA ASP A 36 3.69 9.59 14.12
C ASP A 36 2.19 9.90 14.14
N ILE A 37 1.82 11.09 14.62
CA ILE A 37 0.45 11.61 14.52
C ILE A 37 0.16 11.98 13.06
N MET A 38 -0.67 11.17 12.41
CA MET A 38 -1.08 11.37 11.02
C MET A 38 -2.36 12.22 10.94
N GLY A 39 -2.40 13.19 10.03
CA GLY A 39 -3.66 13.85 9.68
C GLY A 39 -4.63 12.87 9.03
N LYS A 40 -5.92 12.96 9.34
CA LYS A 40 -6.96 12.02 8.90
C LYS A 40 -6.90 11.67 7.39
N PRO A 41 -6.79 12.62 6.45
CA PRO A 41 -6.75 12.28 5.01
C PRO A 41 -5.54 11.43 4.62
N LEU A 42 -4.39 11.66 5.26
CA LEU A 42 -3.19 10.88 5.00
C LEU A 42 -3.28 9.49 5.62
N PHE A 43 -3.81 9.41 6.85
CA PHE A 43 -4.07 8.13 7.51
C PHE A 43 -4.98 7.26 6.66
N GLU A 44 -6.10 7.78 6.15
CA GLU A 44 -7.05 7.01 5.34
C GLU A 44 -6.41 6.43 4.08
N ILE A 45 -5.53 7.18 3.41
CA ILE A 45 -4.81 6.68 2.23
C ILE A 45 -3.84 5.55 2.61
N LEU A 46 -3.03 5.73 3.66
CA LEU A 46 -2.05 4.74 4.08
C LEU A 46 -2.70 3.50 4.69
N ASN A 47 -3.80 3.68 5.42
CA ASN A 47 -4.59 2.58 5.97
C ASN A 47 -5.25 1.77 4.85
N GLY A 48 -5.72 2.40 3.77
CA GLY A 48 -6.21 1.66 2.61
C GLY A 48 -5.15 0.75 1.99
N VAL A 49 -3.90 1.21 1.90
CA VAL A 49 -2.79 0.35 1.44
C VAL A 49 -2.49 -0.78 2.42
N PHE A 50 -2.57 -0.51 3.72
CA PHE A 50 -2.44 -1.54 4.75
C PHE A 50 -3.53 -2.62 4.59
N GLU A 51 -4.79 -2.23 4.41
CA GLU A 51 -5.92 -3.14 4.20
C GLU A 51 -5.75 -3.96 2.91
N SER A 52 -5.37 -3.34 1.79
CA SER A 52 -5.06 -4.07 0.55
C SER A 52 -3.94 -5.09 0.77
N ALA A 53 -2.88 -4.71 1.48
CA ALA A 53 -1.79 -5.62 1.80
C ALA A 53 -2.22 -6.74 2.76
N ASP A 54 -3.16 -6.49 3.67
CA ASP A 54 -3.73 -7.51 4.58
C ASP A 54 -4.61 -8.51 3.83
N CYS A 55 -5.32 -8.06 2.80
CA CYS A 55 -6.07 -8.94 1.90
C CYS A 55 -5.20 -9.70 0.90
N TYR A 56 -3.92 -9.36 0.72
CA TYR A 56 -3.08 -10.06 -0.23
C TYR A 56 -2.82 -11.52 0.18
N TRP A 57 -3.06 -12.44 -0.76
CA TRP A 57 -2.72 -13.85 -0.62
C TRP A 57 -1.96 -14.35 -1.85
N HIS A 58 -0.79 -14.97 -1.63
CA HIS A 58 0.10 -15.37 -2.73
C HIS A 58 -0.47 -16.47 -3.64
N GLU A 59 -1.45 -17.27 -3.17
CA GLU A 59 -2.12 -18.27 -4.00
C GLU A 59 -3.39 -17.73 -4.68
N CYS A 60 -3.81 -16.49 -4.37
CA CYS A 60 -4.97 -15.89 -5.02
C CYS A 60 -4.61 -15.52 -6.46
N LEU A 61 -5.30 -16.13 -7.43
CA LEU A 61 -5.08 -15.88 -8.85
C LEU A 61 -5.95 -14.73 -9.36
N PRO A 62 -5.49 -13.99 -10.39
CA PRO A 62 -6.32 -12.98 -11.04
C PRO A 62 -7.67 -13.52 -11.52
N GLY A 63 -8.75 -12.83 -11.18
CA GLY A 63 -10.13 -13.23 -11.45
C GLY A 63 -10.77 -14.13 -10.38
N GLN A 64 -10.03 -14.50 -9.33
CA GLN A 64 -10.53 -15.25 -8.17
C GLN A 64 -10.62 -14.38 -6.91
N GLU A 65 -10.40 -13.07 -7.03
CA GLU A 65 -10.34 -12.17 -5.88
C GLU A 65 -11.68 -12.11 -5.14
N THR A 66 -11.57 -12.02 -3.83
CA THR A 66 -12.66 -11.76 -2.91
C THR A 66 -12.36 -10.47 -2.13
N PRO A 67 -13.33 -9.94 -1.35
CA PRO A 67 -13.04 -8.82 -0.46
C PRO A 67 -11.94 -9.06 0.57
N PHE A 68 -11.56 -10.32 0.82
CA PHE A 68 -10.59 -10.69 1.86
C PHE A 68 -9.31 -11.34 1.31
N GLU A 69 -9.30 -11.71 0.03
CA GLU A 69 -8.18 -12.39 -0.63
C GLU A 69 -8.02 -11.78 -2.03
N ILE A 70 -6.91 -11.07 -2.25
CA ILE A 70 -6.60 -10.43 -3.52
C ILE A 70 -5.29 -10.95 -4.10
N SER A 71 -5.24 -11.01 -5.43
CA SER A 71 -4.04 -11.37 -6.18
C SER A 71 -2.99 -10.25 -6.13
N GLU A 72 -1.74 -10.57 -6.46
CA GLU A 72 -0.69 -9.54 -6.61
C GLU A 72 -1.07 -8.49 -7.66
N GLN A 73 -1.75 -8.90 -8.74
CA GLN A 73 -2.19 -7.97 -9.79
C GLN A 73 -3.19 -6.95 -9.24
N GLN A 74 -4.16 -7.39 -8.44
CA GLN A 74 -5.13 -6.51 -7.81
C GLN A 74 -4.47 -5.63 -6.74
N LEU A 75 -3.54 -6.18 -5.94
CA LEU A 75 -2.74 -5.41 -4.99
C LEU A 75 -1.97 -4.26 -5.68
N ARG A 76 -1.31 -4.54 -6.81
CA ARG A 76 -0.60 -3.51 -7.61
C ARG A 76 -1.54 -2.41 -8.08
N LYS A 77 -2.74 -2.77 -8.53
CA LYS A 77 -3.75 -1.80 -8.96
C LYS A 77 -4.17 -0.88 -7.81
N GLU A 78 -4.50 -1.45 -6.66
CA GLU A 78 -4.95 -0.68 -5.49
C GLU A 78 -3.86 0.24 -4.94
N ILE A 79 -2.60 -0.23 -4.90
CA ILE A 79 -1.46 0.58 -4.49
C ILE A 79 -1.20 1.72 -5.47
N ASN A 80 -1.35 1.51 -6.77
CA ASN A 80 -1.24 2.57 -7.76
C ASN A 80 -2.32 3.65 -7.55
N GLU A 81 -3.56 3.26 -7.31
CA GLU A 81 -4.65 4.20 -6.99
C GLU A 81 -4.35 4.99 -5.70
N ALA A 82 -3.85 4.32 -4.66
CA ALA A 82 -3.45 4.97 -3.42
C ALA A 82 -2.26 5.94 -3.62
N LEU A 83 -1.29 5.58 -4.47
CA LEU A 83 -0.14 6.43 -4.80
C LEU A 83 -0.58 7.72 -5.52
N ILE A 84 -1.55 7.61 -6.43
CA ILE A 84 -2.15 8.77 -7.10
C ILE A 84 -2.84 9.67 -6.07
N LYS A 85 -3.67 9.11 -5.17
CA LYS A 85 -4.32 9.86 -4.09
C LYS A 85 -3.30 10.55 -3.19
N LEU A 86 -2.22 9.85 -2.82
CA LEU A 86 -1.15 10.39 -2.00
C LEU A 86 -0.45 11.57 -2.69
N ASN A 87 -0.07 11.43 -3.95
CA ASN A 87 0.57 12.50 -4.71
C ASN A 87 -0.34 13.74 -4.83
N ASN A 88 -1.64 13.55 -5.07
CA ASN A 88 -2.59 14.65 -5.12
C ASN A 88 -2.73 15.37 -3.77
N LEU A 89 -2.77 14.64 -2.66
CA LEU A 89 -2.82 15.20 -1.31
C LEU A 89 -1.55 16.03 -1.02
N LEU A 90 -0.39 15.58 -1.46
CA LEU A 90 0.88 16.27 -1.27
C LEU A 90 1.05 17.49 -2.17
N ASN A 91 0.53 17.45 -3.40
CA ASN A 91 0.57 18.57 -4.34
C ASN A 91 -0.47 19.67 -4.02
N SER A 92 -1.49 19.35 -3.23
CA SER A 92 -2.55 20.29 -2.81
C SER A 92 -2.21 21.04 -1.51
N ARG A 93 -0.98 20.92 -1.02
CA ARG A 93 -0.43 21.64 0.13
C ARG A 93 0.55 22.71 -0.33
#